data_AF-A0A952UNE1-F1
#
_entry.id   AF-A0A952UNE1-F1
#
_cell.length_a   1.000
_cell.length_b   1.000
_cell.length_c   1.000
_cell.angle_alpha   90.00
_cell.angle_beta   90.00
_cell.angle_gamma   90.00
#
_symmetry.space_group_name_H-M   'P 1'
#
loop_
_entity.id
_entity.type
_entity.pdbx_description
1 polymer ?
#
loop_
_entity_poly.entity_id
_entity_poly.type
_entity_poly.pdbx_seq_one_letter_code
_entity_poly.pdbx_strand_id
1 'polypeptide(L)'
;MTAAGRKTLLEARVSRILDAHPDALDTLVRHGFTPLVQAPMRFALAHTVNLGQAIRLRGLGEPEVAALLGALAAMGLPALLAPGAGAVEEED
;
A
#
# COMPACT_ATOMS: atom_id res chain seq x y z
N MET A 1 5.17 -15.12 -0.57
CA MET A 1 4.17 -14.24 -1.22
C MET A 1 3.92 -14.75 -2.64
N THR A 2 2.66 -14.79 -3.10
CA THR A 2 2.32 -15.21 -4.47
C THR A 2 2.55 -14.07 -5.47
N ALA A 3 2.77 -14.39 -6.75
CA ALA A 3 2.93 -13.38 -7.81
C ALA A 3 1.67 -12.49 -7.94
N ALA A 4 0.48 -13.07 -7.77
CA ALA A 4 -0.78 -12.34 -7.75
C ALA A 4 -0.85 -11.35 -6.57
N GLY A 5 -0.51 -11.79 -5.36
CA GLY A 5 -0.52 -10.90 -4.18
C GLY A 5 0.49 -9.75 -4.28
N ARG A 6 1.66 -10.02 -4.87
CA ARG A 6 2.64 -8.97 -5.21
C ARG A 6 2.04 -7.92 -6.15
N LYS A 7 1.39 -8.37 -7.23
CA LYS A 7 0.75 -7.48 -8.21
C LYS A 7 -0.34 -6.63 -7.56
N THR A 8 -1.22 -7.24 -6.77
CA THR A 8 -2.29 -6.54 -6.04
C THR A 8 -1.74 -5.41 -5.17
N LEU A 9 -0.67 -5.66 -4.40
CA LEU A 9 -0.05 -4.63 -3.56
C LEU A 9 0.54 -3.48 -4.38
N LEU A 10 1.25 -3.78 -5.46
CA LEU A 10 1.90 -2.76 -6.29
C LEU A 10 0.91 -1.86 -7.02
N GLU A 11 -0.22 -2.41 -7.44
CA GLU A 11 -1.28 -1.68 -8.14
C GLU A 11 -2.23 -0.96 -7.17
N ALA A 12 -2.27 -1.35 -5.91
CA ALA A 12 -3.11 -0.71 -4.90
C ALA A 12 -2.68 0.74 -4.64
N ARG A 13 -3.69 1.63 -4.59
CA ARG A 13 -3.49 3.02 -4.13
C ARG A 13 -2.99 3.01 -2.70
N VAL A 14 -2.06 3.91 -2.39
CA VAL A 14 -1.51 4.03 -1.03
C VAL A 14 -2.63 4.36 -0.04
N SER A 15 -3.63 5.16 -0.41
CA SER A 15 -4.80 5.43 0.43
C SER A 15 -5.54 4.15 0.81
N ARG A 16 -5.83 3.27 -0.16
CA ARG A 16 -6.50 1.99 0.11
C ARG A 16 -5.69 1.07 1.01
N ILE A 17 -4.37 1.08 0.90
CA ILE A 17 -3.49 0.31 1.81
C ILE A 17 -3.63 0.83 3.25
N LEU A 18 -3.66 2.15 3.43
CA LEU A 18 -3.81 2.80 4.72
C LEU A 18 -5.20 2.61 5.31
N ASP A 19 -6.25 2.66 4.47
CA ASP A 19 -7.64 2.42 4.87
C ASP A 19 -7.87 0.96 5.27
N ALA A 20 -7.24 0.01 4.56
CA ALA A 20 -7.35 -1.42 4.83
C ALA A 20 -6.62 -1.84 6.11
N HIS A 21 -5.54 -1.14 6.49
CA HIS A 21 -4.81 -1.44 7.72
C HIS A 21 -4.10 -0.19 8.28
N PRO A 22 -4.49 0.33 9.47
CA PRO A 22 -3.90 1.54 10.03
C PRO A 22 -2.39 1.41 10.31
N ASP A 23 -1.92 0.23 10.73
CA ASP A 23 -0.49 -0.03 10.98
C ASP A 23 0.37 -0.08 9.70
N ALA A 24 -0.26 -0.08 8.52
CA ALA A 24 0.46 0.04 7.25
C ALA A 24 1.20 1.38 7.15
N LEU A 25 0.69 2.44 7.80
CA LEU A 25 1.36 3.74 7.82
C LEU A 25 2.75 3.64 8.46
N ASP A 26 2.83 3.06 9.66
CA ASP A 26 4.08 2.93 10.40
C ASP A 26 5.08 2.04 9.65
N THR A 27 4.58 0.98 8.99
CA THR A 27 5.38 0.13 8.10
C THR A 27 5.96 0.92 6.92
N LEU A 28 5.14 1.71 6.22
CA LEU A 28 5.60 2.56 5.12
C LEU A 28 6.64 3.59 5.61
N VAL A 29 6.41 4.21 6.76
CA VAL A 29 7.36 5.18 7.33
C VAL A 29 8.71 4.52 7.64
N ARG A 30 8.72 3.31 8.21
CA ARG A 30 9.94 2.52 8.44
C ARG A 30 10.70 2.19 7.15
N HIS A 31 10.00 2.03 6.03
CA HIS A 31 10.58 1.80 4.71
C HIS A 31 10.90 3.10 3.93
N GLY A 32 10.91 4.25 4.61
CA GLY A 32 11.38 5.52 4.04
C GLY A 32 10.29 6.40 3.45
N PHE A 33 9.01 6.05 3.60
CA PHE A 33 7.87 6.90 3.22
C PHE A 33 7.55 7.94 4.31
N THR A 34 8.57 8.58 4.87
CA THR A 34 8.45 9.57 5.96
C THR A 34 7.55 10.78 5.64
N PRO A 35 7.38 11.25 4.38
CA PRO A 35 6.42 12.33 4.09
C PRO A 35 4.97 11.98 4.45
N LEU A 36 4.62 10.69 4.54
CA LEU A 36 3.27 10.25 4.89
C LEU A 36 2.92 10.42 6.38
N VAL A 37 3.90 10.73 7.24
CA VAL A 37 3.64 11.05 8.67
C VAL A 37 2.77 12.31 8.78
N GLN A 38 3.05 13.31 7.94
CA GLN A 38 2.32 14.57 7.90
C GLN A 38 0.92 14.32 7.32
N ALA A 39 -0.12 14.49 8.14
CA ALA A 39 -1.51 14.25 7.71
C ALA A 39 -1.88 14.97 6.39
N PRO A 40 -1.55 16.26 6.19
CA PRO A 40 -1.87 16.94 4.93
C PRO A 40 -1.17 16.31 3.71
N MET A 41 0.11 15.93 3.84
CA MET A 41 0.84 15.28 2.75
C MET A 41 0.31 13.87 2.48
N ARG A 42 -0.10 13.13 3.53
CA ARG A 42 -0.74 11.82 3.38
C ARG A 42 -2.04 11.93 2.59
N PHE A 43 -2.91 12.89 2.94
CA PHE A 43 -4.15 13.10 2.20
C PHE A 43 -3.90 13.51 0.74
N ALA A 44 -2.90 14.35 0.47
CA ALA A 44 -2.57 14.80 -0.88
C ALA A 44 -1.90 13.71 -1.75
N LEU A 45 -0.98 12.92 -1.17
CA LEU A 45 -0.16 11.97 -1.93
C LEU A 45 -0.74 10.56 -1.96
N ALA A 46 -1.35 10.08 -0.87
CA ALA A 46 -1.80 8.69 -0.78
C ALA A 46 -2.89 8.36 -1.80
N HIS A 47 -3.69 9.34 -2.21
CA HIS A 47 -4.76 9.19 -3.20
C HIS A 47 -4.26 9.27 -4.66
N THR A 48 -3.08 9.85 -4.89
CA THR A 48 -2.59 10.17 -6.24
C THR A 48 -1.66 9.10 -6.82
N VAL A 49 -0.99 8.33 -5.96
CA VAL A 49 -0.04 7.29 -6.39
C VAL A 49 -0.42 5.90 -5.85
N ASN A 50 -0.12 4.87 -6.64
CA ASN A 50 -0.09 3.50 -6.15
C ASN A 50 1.27 3.15 -5.52
N LEU A 51 1.32 2.02 -4.81
CA LEU A 51 2.54 1.61 -4.11
C LEU A 51 3.73 1.45 -5.07
N GLY A 52 3.51 0.90 -6.26
CA GLY A 52 4.57 0.74 -7.26
C GLY A 52 5.16 2.07 -7.74
N GLN A 53 4.31 3.09 -7.96
CA GLN A 53 4.74 4.44 -8.27
C GLN A 53 5.48 5.07 -7.09
N ALA A 54 4.97 4.90 -5.88
CA ALA A 54 5.60 5.43 -4.67
C ALA A 54 7.01 4.82 -4.45
N ILE A 55 7.17 3.51 -4.66
CA ILE A 55 8.45 2.81 -4.64
C ILE A 55 9.43 3.39 -5.67
N ARG A 56 8.96 3.62 -6.91
CA ARG A 56 9.78 4.21 -7.99
C ARG A 56 10.19 5.64 -7.67
N LEU A 57 9.28 6.45 -7.15
CA LEU A 57 9.56 7.83 -6.72
C LEU A 57 10.59 7.86 -5.58
N ARG A 58 10.58 6.84 -4.72
CA ARG A 58 11.59 6.71 -3.67
C ARG A 58 12.92 6.13 -4.12
N GLY A 59 12.96 5.40 -5.23
CA GLY A 59 14.17 4.74 -5.72
C GLY A 59 14.60 3.55 -4.85
N LEU A 60 13.65 2.82 -4.26
CA LEU A 60 13.96 1.61 -3.49
C LEU A 60 14.53 0.51 -4.40
N GLY A 61 15.58 -0.16 -3.93
CA GLY A 61 16.14 -1.33 -4.60
C GLY A 61 15.28 -2.59 -4.41
N GLU A 62 15.48 -3.60 -5.26
CA GLU A 62 14.76 -4.89 -5.17
C GLU A 62 14.74 -5.51 -3.75
N PRO A 63 15.84 -5.54 -2.95
CA PRO A 63 15.77 -6.10 -1.60
C PRO A 63 14.86 -5.30 -0.65
N GLU A 64 14.85 -3.97 -0.77
CA GLU A 64 14.00 -3.09 0.05
C GLU A 64 12.54 -3.23 -0.34
N VAL A 65 12.27 -3.33 -1.65
CA VAL A 65 10.94 -3.60 -2.19
C VAL A 65 10.43 -4.96 -1.71
N ALA A 66 11.26 -6.00 -1.76
CA ALA A 66 10.88 -7.33 -1.27
C ALA A 66 10.57 -7.31 0.23
N ALA A 67 11.36 -6.59 1.03
CA ALA A 67 11.12 -6.44 2.47
C ALA A 67 9.80 -5.69 2.76
N LEU A 68 9.55 -4.58 2.07
CA LEU A 68 8.31 -3.81 2.19
C LEU A 68 7.09 -4.66 1.84
N LEU A 69 7.11 -5.31 0.67
CA LEU A 69 6.00 -6.15 0.24
C LEU A 69 5.79 -7.34 1.17
N GLY A 70 6.87 -7.89 1.73
CA GLY A 70 6.80 -8.95 2.75
C GLY A 70 6.10 -8.47 4.02
N ALA A 71 6.46 -7.29 4.52
CA ALA A 71 5.80 -6.69 5.70
C ALA A 71 4.32 -6.42 5.44
N LEU A 72 3.97 -5.86 4.27
CA LEU A 72 2.57 -5.63 3.88
C LEU A 72 1.79 -6.95 3.73
N ALA A 73 2.42 -7.97 3.15
CA ALA A 73 1.80 -9.29 2.99
C ALA A 73 1.57 -9.99 4.34
N ALA A 74 2.46 -9.83 5.31
CA ALA A 74 2.31 -10.37 6.66
C ALA A 74 1.09 -9.79 7.41
N MET A 75 0.66 -8.58 7.05
CA MET A 75 -0.57 -7.96 7.56
C MET A 75 -1.85 -8.42 6.84
N GLY A 76 -1.75 -9.31 5.85
CA GLY A 76 -2.91 -9.80 5.09
C GLY A 76 -3.45 -8.82 4.04
N LEU A 77 -2.75 -7.70 3.79
CA LEU A 77 -3.16 -6.68 2.81
C LEU A 77 -3.47 -7.22 1.40
N PRO A 78 -2.72 -8.18 0.82
CA PRO A 78 -3.07 -8.71 -0.50
C PRO A 78 -4.49 -9.30 -0.57
N ALA A 79 -4.97 -9.92 0.50
CA ALA A 79 -6.31 -10.48 0.56
C ALA A 79 -7.36 -9.38 0.77
N LEU A 80 -7.08 -8.40 1.63
CA LEU A 80 -7.95 -7.25 1.88
C LEU A 80 -8.13 -6.34 0.65
N LEU A 81 -7.11 -6.29 -0.22
CA LEU A 81 -7.09 -5.46 -1.43
C LEU A 81 -7.51 -6.22 -2.70
N ALA A 82 -7.73 -7.54 -2.59
CA ALA A 82 -8.16 -8.33 -3.73
C ALA A 82 -9.53 -7.86 -4.24
N PRO A 83 -9.74 -7.79 -5.56
CA PRO A 83 -11.04 -7.46 -6.12
C PRO A 83 -12.08 -8.50 -5.64
N GLY A 84 -13.10 -8.02 -4.90
CA GLY A 84 -14.13 -8.85 -4.27
C GLY A 84 -14.25 -8.69 -2.74
N ALA A 85 -13.29 -8.06 -2.06
CA ALA A 85 -13.35 -7.86 -0.61
C ALA A 85 -14.22 -6.67 -0.15
N GLY A 86 -14.75 -5.87 -1.09
CA GLY A 86 -15.51 -4.65 -0.78
C GLY A 86 -16.55 -4.26 -1.83
N ALA A 87 -17.03 -5.21 -2.64
CA ALA A 87 -18.26 -5.01 -3.41
C ALA A 87 -19.44 -5.37 -2.50
N VAL A 88 -19.76 -4.49 -1.56
CA VAL A 88 -21.14 -4.32 -1.15
C VAL A 88 -21.74 -3.28 -2.10
N GLU A 89 -22.80 -3.70 -2.76
CA GLU A 89 -23.60 -2.95 -3.71
C GLU A 89 -24.12 -1.66 -3.05
N GLU A 90 -23.88 -0.51 -3.68
CA GLU A 90 -24.78 0.64 -3.54
C GLU A 90 -25.73 0.59 -4.74
N GLU A 91 -26.84 -0.12 -4.54
CA GLU A 91 -28.09 0.00 -5.29
C GLU A 91 -29.02 0.88 -4.45
N ASP A 92 -29.33 2.09 -4.92
CA ASP A 92 -30.64 2.76 -4.81
C ASP A 92 -30.70 4.00 -5.73
#